data_AF-A0A7C7CD07-F1
#
_entry.id   AF-A0A7C7CD07-F1
#
_cell.length_a   1.000
_cell.length_b   1.000
_cell.length_c   1.000
_cell.angle_alpha   90.00
_cell.angle_beta   90.00
_cell.angle_gamma   90.00
#
_symmetry.space_group_name_H-M   'P 1'
#
loop_
_entity.id
_entity.type
_entity.pdbx_description
1 polymer ?
#
loop_
_entity_poly.entity_id
_entity_poly.type
_entity_poly.pdbx_seq_one_letter_code
_entity_poly.pdbx_strand_id
1 'polypeptide(L)' 'MPLPAKRKDESPKEFMSRCMGDDMMNTEFKDPKQRAAVCNSQFEQRKKSKGSASWDDVRQRDVLGIV' A
#
# COMPACT_ATOMS: atom_id res chain seq x y z
N MET A 1 10.86 -0.76 6.95
CA MET A 1 11.35 -0.89 5.56
C MET A 1 11.25 0.47 4.85
N PRO A 2 12.34 1.04 4.33
CA PRO A 2 12.28 2.25 3.53
C PRO A 2 11.72 1.94 2.13
N LEU A 3 10.38 1.91 1.99
CA LEU A 3 9.77 1.70 0.68
C LEU A 3 9.94 2.97 -0.21
N PRO A 4 10.21 2.82 -1.52
CA PRO A 4 10.27 3.94 -2.45
C PRO A 4 8.93 4.69 -2.44
N ALA A 5 9.00 5.96 -2.05
CA ALA A 5 7.85 6.86 -2.06
C ALA A 5 7.77 7.58 -3.40
N LYS A 6 6.56 7.73 -3.95
CA LYS A 6 6.36 8.53 -5.16
C LYS A 6 6.81 9.98 -4.93
N ARG A 7 7.42 10.58 -5.96
CA ARG A 7 7.76 12.01 -5.96
C ARG A 7 6.50 12.84 -6.25
N LYS A 8 6.52 14.13 -5.90
CA LYS A 8 5.34 15.01 -6.05
C LYS A 8 4.90 15.17 -7.51
N ASP A 9 5.87 15.19 -8.43
CA ASP A 9 5.66 15.46 -9.86
C ASP A 9 5.90 14.23 -10.75
N GLU A 10 5.87 13.03 -10.16
CA GLU A 10 6.11 11.79 -10.89
C GLU A 10 4.81 11.21 -11.45
N SER A 11 4.81 10.92 -12.75
CA SER A 11 3.69 10.28 -13.42
C SER A 11 3.49 8.85 -12.90
N PRO A 12 2.25 8.31 -12.90
CA PRO A 12 1.97 6.95 -12.45
C PRO A 12 2.87 5.91 -13.13
N LYS A 13 3.09 6.07 -14.44
CA LYS A 13 3.92 5.18 -15.25
C LYS A 13 5.39 5.21 -14.84
N GLU A 14 5.94 6.40 -14.61
CA GLU A 14 7.33 6.61 -14.18
C GLU A 14 7.56 6.01 -12.79
N PHE A 15 6.63 6.25 -11.87
CA PHE A 15 6.67 5.66 -10.54
C PHE A 15 6.61 4.13 -10.59
N MET A 16 5.72 3.54 -11.41
CA MET A 16 5.61 2.09 -11.54
C MET A 16 6.89 1.47 -12.10
N SER A 17 7.47 2.08 -13.14
CA SER A 17 8.71 1.58 -13.74
C SER A 17 9.85 1.56 -12.72
N ARG A 18 9.99 2.63 -11.93
CA ARG A 18 11.00 2.69 -10.87
C ARG A 18 10.72 1.73 -9.72
N CYS A 19 9.49 1.70 -9.23
CA CYS A 19 9.14 0.85 -8.08
C CYS A 19 9.29 -0.63 -8.40
N MET A 20 8.93 -1.06 -9.62
CA MET A 20 9.12 -2.46 -10.02
C MET A 20 10.59 -2.82 -10.30
N GLY A 21 11.39 -1.86 -10.77
CA GLY A 21 12.82 -2.03 -11.07
C GLY A 21 13.76 -1.82 -9.88
N ASP A 22 13.25 -1.37 -8.73
CA ASP A 22 14.06 -1.06 -7.55
C ASP A 22 14.67 -2.34 -6.94
N ASP A 23 15.96 -2.30 -6.60
CA ASP A 23 16.70 -3.45 -6.06
C ASP A 23 16.12 -3.95 -4.72
N MET A 24 15.63 -3.05 -3.88
CA MET A 24 14.99 -3.42 -2.62
C MET A 24 13.66 -4.14 -2.88
N MET A 25 12.88 -3.66 -3.85
CA MET A 25 11.65 -4.33 -4.27
C MET A 25 11.92 -5.69 -4.91
N ASN A 26 13.03 -5.83 -5.63
CA ASN A 26 13.51 -7.11 -6.14
C ASN A 26 13.88 -8.11 -5.04
N THR A 27 14.51 -7.62 -3.97
CA THR A 27 15.01 -8.45 -2.87
C THR A 27 13.88 -8.88 -1.93
N GLU A 28 13.03 -7.94 -1.53
CA GLU A 28 11.92 -8.16 -0.60
C GLU A 28 10.72 -8.84 -1.28
N PHE A 29 10.41 -8.46 -2.53
CA PHE A 29 9.26 -8.98 -3.28
C PHE A 29 9.72 -9.67 -4.55
N LYS A 30 10.23 -10.90 -4.40
CA LYS A 30 10.68 -11.74 -5.52
C LYS A 30 9.57 -12.02 -6.53
N ASP A 31 8.33 -12.14 -6.05
CA ASP A 31 7.17 -12.34 -6.92
C ASP A 31 6.73 -11.01 -7.57
N PRO A 32 6.63 -10.96 -8.91
CA PRO A 32 6.28 -9.74 -9.63
C PRO A 32 4.85 -9.26 -9.34
N LYS A 33 3.91 -10.16 -9.01
CA LYS A 33 2.53 -9.79 -8.69
C LYS A 33 2.46 -9.11 -7.32
N GLN A 34 3.17 -9.63 -6.33
CA GLN A 34 3.27 -8.99 -5.01
C GLN A 34 3.91 -7.61 -5.12
N ARG A 35 4.98 -7.49 -5.90
CA ARG A 35 5.65 -6.21 -6.11
C ARG A 35 4.75 -5.17 -6.78
N ALA A 36 4.01 -5.57 -7.82
CA ALA A 36 3.04 -4.71 -8.47
C ALA A 36 1.94 -4.25 -7.49
N ALA A 37 1.45 -5.15 -6.62
CA ALA A 37 0.46 -4.80 -5.60
C ALA A 37 1.00 -3.78 -4.58
N VAL A 38 2.23 -3.95 -4.12
CA VAL A 38 2.89 -3.00 -3.20
C VAL A 38 3.11 -1.65 -3.87
N CYS A 39 3.64 -1.63 -5.09
CA CYS A 39 3.83 -0.40 -5.86
C CYS A 39 2.49 0.34 -6.06
N ASN A 40 1.44 -0.36 -6.48
CA ASN A 40 0.09 0.22 -6.61
C ASN A 40 -0.43 0.81 -5.30
N SER A 41 -0.29 0.08 -4.19
CA SER A 41 -0.69 0.56 -2.86
C SER A 41 0.07 1.83 -2.46
N GLN A 42 1.38 1.88 -2.71
CA GLN A 42 2.23 3.04 -2.40
C GLN A 42 1.87 4.27 -3.24
N PHE A 43 1.48 4.06 -4.50
CA PHE A 43 1.02 5.15 -5.36
C PHE A 43 -0.29 5.76 -4.86
N GLU A 44 -1.23 4.91 -4.45
CA GLU A 44 -2.58 5.30 -4.01
C GLU A 44 -2.63 5.82 -2.55
N GLN A 45 -1.73 5.39 -1.66
CA GLN A 45 -1.71 5.80 -0.24
C GLN A 45 -1.58 7.32 -0.04
N ARG A 46 -1.04 8.09 -1.01
CA ARG A 46 -1.02 9.56 -0.91
C ARG A 46 -2.39 10.23 -1.16
N LYS A 47 -3.39 9.53 -1.72
CA LYS A 47 -4.75 10.07 -1.90
C LYS A 47 -5.59 9.97 -0.63
N LYS A 48 -5.30 9.01 0.25
CA LYS A 48 -5.95 8.90 1.56
C LYS A 48 -5.22 9.76 2.58
N SER A 49 -5.53 11.05 2.60
CA SER A 49 -5.44 11.83 3.83
C SER A 49 -6.23 11.11 4.93
N LYS A 50 -5.52 10.54 5.92
CA LYS A 50 -5.98 10.16 7.26
C LYS A 50 -7.46 9.74 7.37
N GLY A 51 -7.79 8.53 6.94
CA GLY A 51 -8.94 7.81 7.50
C GLY A 51 -8.45 7.01 8.70
N SER A 52 -8.75 7.45 9.92
CA SER A 52 -8.51 6.68 11.14
C SER A 52 -9.31 5.37 11.06
N ALA A 53 -8.68 4.27 10.66
CA ALA A 53 -9.21 2.97 10.99
C ALA A 53 -9.02 2.78 12.50
N SER A 54 -10.04 3.13 13.27
CA SER A 54 -10.08 2.83 14.70
C SER A 54 -10.36 1.34 14.86
N TRP A 55 -9.51 0.66 15.62
CA TRP A 55 -9.70 -0.75 15.97
C TRP A 55 -10.95 -0.99 16.84
N ASP A 56 -11.64 0.07 17.28
CA ASP A 56 -12.92 0.01 18.00
C ASP A 56 -14.12 -0.42 17.15
N ASP A 57 -14.06 -0.34 15.81
CA ASP A 57 -15.22 -0.66 14.95
C ASP A 57 -15.47 -2.18 14.80
N VAL A 58 -14.46 -3.02 15.07
CA VAL A 58 -14.58 -4.49 14.95
C VAL A 58 -15.23 -5.12 16.19
N ARG A 59 -15.10 -4.52 17.38
CA ARG A 59 -15.57 -5.14 18.64
C ARG A 59 -17.08 -5.10 18.86
N GLN A 60 -17.83 -4.31 18.11
CA GLN A 60 -19.27 -4.14 18.34
C GLN A 60 -20.15 -5.20 17.68
N ARG A 61 -19.59 -6.12 16.87
CA ARG A 61 -20.33 -7.29 16.37
C ARG A 61 -20.45 -8.44 17.38
N ASP A 62 -19.58 -8.50 18.38
CA ASP A 62 -19.64 -9.55 19.42
C ASP A 62 -20.63 -9.25 20.56
N VAL A 63 -21.15 -8.01 20.65
CA VAL A 63 -22.06 -7.61 21.73
C VAL A 63 -23.54 -7.87 21.39
N LEU A 64 -23.92 -7.98 20.11
CA LEU A 64 -25.33 -8.12 19.71
C LEU A 64 -25.83 -9.55 19.51
N GLY A 65 -24.98 -10.58 19.60
CA GLY A 65 -25.44 -11.98 19.73
C GLY A 65 -26.47 -12.45 18.69
N ILE A 66 -26.39 -11.98 17.43
CA ILE A 66 -27.27 -12.47 16.36
C ILE A 66 -26.55 -13.66 15.69
N VAL A 67 -26.93 -14.86 16.13
CA VAL A 67 -26.76 -16.11 15.36
C VAL A 67 -27.75 -16.14 14.21
#